data_AF-A0A7X9EEL1-F1
#
_entry.id   AF-A0A7X9EEL1-F1
#
_cell.length_a   1.000
_cell.length_b   1.000
_cell.length_c   1.000
_cell.angle_alpha   90.00
_cell.angle_beta   90.00
_cell.angle_gamma   90.00
#
_symmetry.space_group_name_H-M   'P 1'
#
loop_
_entity.id
_entity.type
_entity.pdbx_description
1 polymer ?
#
loop_
_entity_poly.entity_id
_entity_poly.type
_entity_poly.pdbx_seq_one_letter_code
_entity_poly.pdbx_strand_id
1 'polypeptide(L)' 'MRNKDKDTSRAEVVDERFVNYKGKKMTYNQWGQEVTGWSSICIYEWAVKLDCDKTLDDLRREKLQETDSGE' A
#
# COMPACT_ATOMS: atom_id res chain seq x y z
N MET A 1 14.56 18.52 -9.22
CA MET A 1 13.88 18.37 -7.91
C MET A 1 12.96 17.16 -7.99
N ARG A 2 12.77 16.40 -6.90
CA ARG A 2 11.93 15.18 -6.73
C ARG A 2 12.66 13.84 -6.86
N ASN A 3 13.42 13.48 -5.83
CA ASN A 3 13.71 12.05 -5.56
C ASN A 3 13.83 11.76 -4.05
N LYS A 4 13.41 12.69 -3.17
CA LYS A 4 13.52 12.54 -1.71
C LYS A 4 12.24 11.97 -1.06
N ASP A 5 11.09 12.06 -1.72
CA ASP A 5 9.81 11.65 -1.12
C ASP A 5 9.55 10.14 -1.19
N LYS A 6 10.21 9.44 -2.12
CA LYS A 6 10.00 7.99 -2.33
C LYS A 6 10.52 7.14 -1.18
N ASP A 7 11.61 7.53 -0.51
CA ASP A 7 12.12 6.77 0.64
C ASP A 7 11.37 7.10 1.93
N THR A 8 10.79 8.30 2.03
CA THR A 8 10.03 8.68 3.23
C THR A 8 8.69 7.98 3.34
N SER A 9 8.12 7.44 2.26
CA SER A 9 6.83 6.75 2.30
C SER A 9 6.94 5.23 2.45
N ARG A 10 8.12 4.63 2.41
CA ARG A 10 8.27 3.17 2.40
C ARG A 10 7.90 2.55 3.75
N ALA A 11 7.07 1.50 3.71
CA ALA A 11 6.75 0.65 4.85
C ALA A 11 6.86 -0.83 4.46
N GLU A 12 7.20 -1.67 5.44
CA GLU A 12 7.24 -3.12 5.28
C GLU A 12 5.90 -3.73 5.64
N VAL A 13 5.37 -4.62 4.81
CA VAL A 13 4.12 -5.33 5.11
C VAL A 13 4.38 -6.35 6.23
N VAL A 14 3.63 -6.25 7.32
CA VAL A 14 3.70 -7.21 8.44
C VAL A 14 2.59 -8.25 8.29
N ASP A 15 1.36 -7.81 8.04
CA ASP A 15 0.22 -8.67 7.70
C ASP A 15 -0.79 -7.95 6.79
N GLU A 16 -1.95 -8.57 6.56
CA GLU A 16 -3.07 -8.07 5.77
C GLU A 16 -3.64 -6.70 6.21
N ARG A 17 -3.47 -6.32 7.47
CA ARG A 17 -3.99 -5.11 8.12
C ARG A 17 -2.88 -4.17 8.61
N PHE A 18 -1.68 -4.69 8.86
CA PHE A 18 -0.61 -3.94 9.49
C PHE A 18 0.65 -3.84 8.64
N VAL A 19 1.28 -2.68 8.73
CA VAL A 19 2.59 -2.36 8.15
C VAL A 19 3.53 -1.87 9.23
N ASN A 20 4.83 -2.08 9.03
CA ASN A 20 5.89 -1.55 9.82
C ASN A 20 6.47 -0.33 9.09
N TYR A 21 6.18 0.86 9.62
CA TYR A 21 6.70 2.11 9.10
C TYR A 21 7.67 2.70 10.12
N LYS A 22 8.94 2.88 9.73
CA LYS A 22 10.02 3.42 10.60
C LYS A 22 10.18 2.68 11.93
N GLY A 23 9.97 1.36 11.95
CA GLY A 23 10.06 0.53 13.16
C GLY A 23 8.81 0.54 14.04
N LYS A 24 7.73 1.18 13.60
CA LYS A 24 6.44 1.20 14.28
C LYS A 24 5.39 0.42 13.49
N LYS A 25 4.79 -0.58 14.14
CA LYS A 25 3.63 -1.31 13.60
C LYS A 25 2.38 -0.43 13.65
N MET A 26 1.74 -0.22 12.51
CA MET A 26 0.52 0.58 12.36
C MET A 26 -0.36 0.01 11.25
N THR A 27 -1.61 0.45 11.16
CA THR A 27 -2.48 0.02 10.06
C THR A 27 -2.09 0.70 8.76
N TYR A 28 -2.45 0.09 7.64
CA TYR A 28 -2.33 0.67 6.31
C TYR A 28 -2.88 2.10 6.21
N ASN A 29 -4.05 2.35 6.80
CA ASN A 29 -4.66 3.67 6.80
C ASN A 29 -3.87 4.66 7.66
N GLN A 30 -3.38 4.24 8.83
CA GLN A 30 -2.56 5.09 9.69
C GLN A 30 -1.24 5.47 9.01
N TRP A 31 -0.59 4.49 8.35
CA TRP A 31 0.61 4.74 7.56
C TRP A 31 0.33 5.75 6.44
N GLY A 32 -0.73 5.55 5.67
CA GLY A 32 -1.11 6.47 4.61
C GLY A 32 -1.41 7.89 5.14
N GLN A 33 -2.13 8.03 6.24
CA GLN A 33 -2.36 9.32 6.91
C GLN A 33 -1.05 9.97 7.39
N GLU A 34 -0.13 9.19 7.95
CA GLU A 34 1.15 9.70 8.47
C GLU A 34 2.10 10.12 7.33
N VAL A 35 2.03 9.45 6.18
CA VAL A 35 2.80 9.79 4.98
C VAL A 35 2.22 11.00 4.23
N THR A 36 0.90 11.07 4.07
CA THR A 36 0.25 12.14 3.27
C THR A 36 -0.15 13.35 4.09
N GLY A 37 -0.31 13.20 5.40
CA GLY A 37 -0.89 14.21 6.29
C GLY A 37 -2.42 14.34 6.19
N TRP A 38 -3.10 13.42 5.49
CA TRP A 38 -4.56 13.49 5.32
C TRP A 38 -5.31 12.98 6.54
N SER A 39 -6.55 13.45 6.74
CA SER A 39 -7.44 12.95 7.79
C SER A 39 -7.99 11.54 7.47
N SER A 40 -8.03 11.16 6.20
CA SER A 40 -8.43 9.83 5.74
C SER A 40 -7.76 9.51 4.39
N ILE A 41 -7.62 8.22 4.09
CA ILE A 41 -7.02 7.75 2.84
C ILE A 41 -7.65 6.42 2.42
N CYS A 42 -7.87 6.25 1.11
CA CYS A 42 -8.25 4.96 0.53
C CYS A 42 -6.97 4.20 0.17
N ILE A 43 -6.52 3.30 1.03
CA ILE A 43 -5.20 2.70 0.83
C ILE A 43 -5.10 1.83 -0.43
N TYR A 44 -6.21 1.25 -0.89
CA TYR A 44 -6.23 0.39 -2.08
C TYR A 44 -5.80 1.12 -3.35
N GLU A 45 -6.16 2.40 -3.46
CA GLU A 45 -5.87 3.24 -4.61
C GLU A 45 -4.47 3.87 -4.54
N TRP A 46 -3.95 4.08 -3.32
CA TRP A 46 -2.72 4.84 -3.10
C TRP A 46 -1.49 3.99 -2.78
N ALA A 47 -1.66 2.81 -2.19
CA ALA A 47 -0.55 1.94 -1.87
C ALA A 47 -0.07 1.20 -3.12
N VAL A 48 1.15 1.52 -3.52
CA VAL A 48 1.84 0.88 -4.65
C VAL A 48 2.86 -0.11 -4.11
N LYS A 49 2.82 -1.34 -4.62
CA LYS A 49 3.84 -2.35 -4.31
C LYS A 49 5.09 -2.07 -5.13
N LEU A 50 6.21 -1.83 -4.44
CA LEU A 50 7.49 -1.45 -5.06
C LEU A 50 7.99 -2.43 -6.12
N ASP A 51 7.69 -3.73 -5.98
CA ASP A 51 8.21 -4.75 -6.89
C ASP A 51 7.52 -4.77 -8.27
N CYS A 52 6.28 -4.28 -8.35
CA CYS A 52 5.48 -4.36 -9.57
C CYS A 52 4.90 -3.02 -10.02
N ASP A 53 5.10 -1.94 -9.25
CA ASP A 53 4.51 -0.61 -9.49
C ASP A 53 2.98 -0.64 -9.65
N LYS A 54 2.34 -1.70 -9.12
CA LYS A 54 0.89 -1.90 -9.12
C LYS A 54 0.29 -1.47 -7.80
N THR A 55 -0.91 -0.92 -7.85
CA THR A 55 -1.69 -0.61 -6.66
C THR A 55 -2.24 -1.88 -6.01
N LEU A 56 -2.63 -1.80 -4.74
CA LEU A 56 -3.39 -2.88 -4.11
C LEU A 56 -4.71 -3.17 -4.85
N ASP A 57 -5.35 -2.17 -5.45
CA ASP A 57 -6.55 -2.39 -6.26
C ASP A 57 -6.27 -3.14 -7.56
N ASP A 58 -5.14 -2.87 -8.23
CA ASP A 58 -4.68 -3.67 -9.38
C ASP A 58 -4.48 -5.14 -9.01
N LEU A 59 -3.78 -5.38 -7.89
CA LEU A 59 -3.56 -6.73 -7.38
C LEU A 59 -4.88 -7.44 -7.04
N ARG A 60 -5.86 -6.70 -6.51
CA ARG A 60 -7.20 -7.22 -6.22
C ARG A 60 -7.92 -7.62 -7.50
N ARG A 61 -7.88 -6.79 -8.54
CA ARG A 61 -8.49 -7.08 -9.85
C ARG A 61 -7.84 -8.30 -10.51
N GLU A 62 -6.52 -8.41 -10.45
CA GLU A 62 -5.78 -9.56 -10.97
C GLU A 62 -6.17 -10.85 -10.24
N LYS A 63 -6.25 -10.83 -8.91
CA LYS A 63 -6.67 -12.00 -8.13
C LYS A 63 -8.10 -12.42 -8.44
N LEU A 64 -9.01 -11.47 -8.64
CA LEU A 64 -10.39 -11.78 -9.02
C LEU A 64 -10.48 -12.42 -10.42
N GLN A 65 -9.71 -11.94 -11.40
CA GLN A 65 -9.67 -12.53 -12.74
C GLN A 65 -9.05 -13.93 -12.74
N GLU A 66 -8.01 -14.16 -11.93
CA GLU A 66 -7.42 -15.49 -11.76
C GLU A 66 -8.42 -16.50 -11.18
N THR A 67 -9.26 -16.08 -10.23
CA THR A 67 -10.26 -16.98 -9.62
C THR A 67 -11.47 -17.25 -10.51
N ASP A 68 -11.80 -16.36 -11.44
CA ASP A 68 -12.94 -16.50 -12.37
C ASP A 68 -12.58 -17.37 -13.61
N SER A 69 -11.29 -17.51 -13.92
CA SER A 69 -10.80 -18.33 -15.04
C SER A 69 -10.59 -19.81 -14.68
N GLY A 70 -11.10 -20.24 -13.52
CA GLY A 70 -10.89 -21.57 -12.94
C GLY A 70 -12.14 -22.46 -12.87
N GLU A 71 -13.20 -22.16 -13.62
CA GLU A 71 -14.37 -23.03 -13.84
C GLU A 71 -14.37 -23.67 -15.23
#